data_AF-A0AAD6KJM2-F1
#
_entry.id   AF-A0AAD6KJM2-F1
#
_cell.length_a   1.000
_cell.length_b   1.000
_cell.length_c   1.000
_cell.angle_alpha   90.00
_cell.angle_beta   90.00
_cell.angle_gamma   90.00
#
_symmetry.space_group_name_H-M   'P 1'
#
loop_
_entity.id
_entity.type
_entity.pdbx_description
1 polymer ?
#
loop_
_entity_poly.entity_id
_entity_poly.type
_entity_poly.pdbx_seq_one_letter_code
_entity_poly.pdbx_strand_id
1 'polypeptide(L)'
;MLREEVKGDDIAEIVSKWTGIPISKLKQSEREKLLHLEDELHKRVVGQEPAVKALAEAIQRSRVGLSDPCRPIASFMFMGPTGVGKTELAKALASYMFNTEEALVRIDMSEYMEKHSVSRLVGAPPGFVGYEEGGHAVDRDSSPEAILDDGRVTDSQGRTVSFTNTVIIMTSNVGSQYILNTDDDLPKEVAYETIKRRVMDADQSFGLSS
;
A
#
# COMPACT_ATOMS: atom_id res chain seq x y z
N MET A 1 14.83 34.31 -21.83
CA MET A 1 13.69 34.65 -20.95
C MET A 1 13.58 33.53 -19.92
N LEU A 2 13.79 33.82 -18.64
CA LEU A 2 13.56 32.87 -17.56
C LEU A 2 12.05 32.66 -17.42
N ARG A 3 11.58 31.41 -17.40
CA ARG A 3 10.21 31.09 -17.01
C ARG A 3 10.10 31.27 -15.50
N GLU A 4 9.02 31.89 -15.03
CA GLU A 4 8.78 32.11 -13.59
C GLU A 4 8.36 30.84 -12.84
N GLU A 5 7.94 29.79 -13.54
CA GLU A 5 7.57 28.51 -12.94
C GLU A 5 8.58 27.39 -13.23
N VAL A 6 8.95 26.68 -12.17
CA VAL A 6 9.79 25.47 -12.21
C VAL A 6 8.90 24.27 -12.49
N LYS A 7 9.23 23.50 -13.54
CA LYS A 7 8.55 22.25 -13.91
C LYS A 7 9.35 21.03 -13.44
N GLY A 8 8.69 19.86 -13.45
CA GLY A 8 9.34 18.59 -13.10
C GLY A 8 10.57 18.26 -13.95
N ASP A 9 10.57 18.66 -15.23
CA ASP A 9 11.73 18.48 -16.11
C ASP A 9 12.93 19.37 -15.69
N ASP A 10 12.67 20.57 -15.17
CA ASP A 10 13.73 21.47 -14.66
C ASP A 10 14.38 20.89 -13.40
N ILE A 11 13.57 20.32 -12.49
CA ILE A 11 14.06 19.61 -11.30
C ILE A 11 14.85 18.35 -11.70
N ALA A 12 14.33 17.58 -12.65
CA ALA A 12 15.00 16.37 -13.14
C ALA A 12 16.35 16.69 -13.78
N GLU A 13 16.51 17.85 -14.43
CA GLU A 13 17.80 18.30 -14.98
C GLU A 13 18.83 18.58 -13.88
N ILE A 14 18.41 19.20 -12.78
CA ILE A 14 19.27 19.44 -11.61
C ILE A 14 19.69 18.12 -10.96
N VAL A 15 18.75 17.21 -10.73
CA VAL A 15 19.03 15.88 -10.15
C VAL A 15 19.96 15.06 -11.06
N SER A 16 19.75 15.14 -12.38
CA SER A 16 20.61 14.50 -13.38
C SER A 16 22.03 15.07 -13.36
N LYS A 17 22.21 16.39 -13.21
CA LYS A 17 23.53 17.03 -13.06
C LYS A 17 24.25 16.60 -11.79
N TRP A 18 23.54 16.48 -10.67
CA TRP A 18 24.12 16.07 -9.38
C TRP A 18 24.53 14.59 -9.37
N THR A 19 23.73 13.73 -9.97
CA THR A 19 23.96 12.28 -9.99
C THR A 19 24.81 11.81 -11.16
N GLY A 20 24.95 12.63 -12.21
CA GLY A 20 25.60 12.25 -13.47
C GLY A 20 24.78 11.26 -14.32
N ILE A 21 23.55 10.93 -13.94
CA ILE A 21 22.69 9.97 -14.65
C ILE A 21 21.71 10.74 -15.55
N PRO A 22 21.74 10.54 -16.89
CA PRO A 22 20.80 11.19 -17.80
C PRO A 22 19.34 10.87 -17.47
N ILE A 23 18.45 11.87 -17.51
CA ILE A 23 16.99 11.70 -17.26
C ILE A 23 16.38 10.63 -18.16
N SER A 24 16.79 10.56 -19.43
CA SER A 24 16.33 9.54 -20.37
C SER A 24 16.67 8.13 -19.91
N LYS A 25 17.85 7.93 -19.30
CA LYS A 25 18.25 6.65 -18.70
C LYS A 25 17.45 6.33 -17.44
N LEU A 26 17.15 7.33 -16.60
CA LEU A 26 16.29 7.15 -15.43
C LEU A 26 14.89 6.69 -15.84
N LYS A 27 14.24 7.41 -16.76
CA LYS A 27 12.91 7.06 -17.29
C LYS A 27 12.89 5.69 -17.97
N GLN A 28 13.94 5.36 -18.74
CA GLN A 28 14.07 4.04 -19.36
C GLN A 28 14.21 2.93 -18.31
N SER A 29 15.04 3.13 -17.29
CA SER A 29 15.25 2.14 -16.22
C SER A 29 13.98 1.88 -15.40
N GLU A 30 13.19 2.90 -15.13
CA GLU A 30 11.92 2.76 -14.41
C GLU A 30 10.89 2.00 -15.26
N ARG A 31 10.79 2.32 -16.55
CA ARG A 31 9.90 1.58 -17.47
C ARG A 31 10.29 0.12 -17.59
N GLU A 32 11.59 -0.18 -17.68
CA GLU A 32 12.09 -1.56 -17.73
C GLU A 32 11.74 -2.30 -16.44
N LYS A 33 11.91 -1.66 -15.28
CA LYS A 33 11.48 -2.23 -13.99
C LYS A 33 9.99 -2.58 -13.98
N LEU A 34 9.15 -1.68 -14.45
CA LEU A 34 7.70 -1.90 -14.48
C LEU A 34 7.32 -3.05 -15.42
N LEU A 35 8.02 -3.21 -16.54
CA LEU A 35 7.75 -4.27 -17.52
C LEU A 35 7.99 -5.67 -16.94
N HIS A 36 9.05 -5.84 -16.16
CA HIS A 36 9.44 -7.14 -15.56
C HIS A 36 9.01 -7.29 -14.11
N LEU A 37 8.14 -6.40 -13.60
CA LEU A 37 7.75 -6.36 -12.19
C LEU A 37 7.18 -7.71 -11.71
N GLU A 38 6.25 -8.30 -12.46
CA GLU A 38 5.62 -9.59 -12.09
C GLU A 38 6.66 -10.72 -12.02
N ASP A 39 7.50 -10.84 -13.03
CA ASP A 39 8.55 -11.88 -13.11
C ASP A 39 9.56 -11.75 -11.96
N GLU A 40 9.95 -10.53 -11.62
CA GLU A 40 10.90 -10.26 -10.55
C GLU A 40 10.31 -10.53 -9.16
N LEU A 41 9.02 -10.24 -8.96
CA LEU A 41 8.32 -10.62 -7.73
C LEU A 41 8.23 -12.14 -7.57
N HIS A 42 7.99 -12.88 -8.67
CA HIS A 42 7.92 -14.34 -8.65
C HIS A 42 9.25 -15.05 -8.34
N LYS A 43 10.40 -14.36 -8.47
CA LYS A 43 11.68 -14.90 -7.99
C LYS A 43 11.75 -15.06 -6.48
N ARG A 44 10.98 -14.24 -5.74
CA ARG A 44 10.94 -14.26 -4.26
C ARG A 44 9.65 -14.88 -3.71
N VAL A 45 8.53 -14.71 -4.41
CA VAL A 45 7.22 -15.20 -3.98
C VAL A 45 6.80 -16.37 -4.86
N VAL A 46 6.76 -17.56 -4.26
CA VAL A 46 6.30 -18.79 -4.92
C VAL A 46 4.79 -18.92 -4.77
N GLY A 47 4.09 -19.15 -5.88
CA GLY A 47 2.63 -19.18 -5.93
C GLY A 47 2.01 -17.79 -5.89
N GLN A 48 0.73 -17.72 -5.48
CA GLN A 48 -0.03 -16.47 -5.33
C GLN A 48 -0.15 -15.66 -6.64
N GLU A 49 -0.16 -16.35 -7.78
CA GLU A 49 -0.18 -15.77 -9.13
C GLU A 49 -1.26 -14.70 -9.28
N PRO A 50 -2.52 -14.90 -8.82
CA PRO A 50 -3.53 -13.85 -8.93
C PRO A 50 -3.19 -12.57 -8.14
N ALA A 51 -2.53 -12.70 -6.98
CA ALA A 51 -2.17 -11.57 -6.14
C ALA A 51 -0.97 -10.79 -6.69
N VAL A 52 0.07 -11.51 -7.16
CA VAL A 52 1.26 -10.90 -7.76
C VAL A 52 0.88 -10.15 -9.04
N LYS A 53 0.06 -10.78 -9.91
CA LYS A 53 -0.43 -10.16 -11.14
C LYS A 53 -1.27 -8.91 -10.86
N ALA A 54 -2.24 -9.01 -9.94
CA ALA A 54 -3.08 -7.86 -9.58
C ALA A 54 -2.26 -6.68 -9.04
N LEU A 55 -1.23 -6.97 -8.24
CA LEU A 55 -0.28 -5.98 -7.74
C LEU A 55 0.51 -5.30 -8.86
N ALA A 56 1.09 -6.10 -9.76
CA ALA A 56 1.87 -5.59 -10.87
C ALA A 56 1.03 -4.70 -11.80
N GLU A 57 -0.17 -5.17 -12.18
CA GLU A 57 -1.06 -4.42 -13.05
C GLU A 57 -1.52 -3.08 -12.43
N ALA A 58 -1.83 -3.04 -11.13
CA ALA A 58 -2.25 -1.79 -10.48
C ALA A 58 -1.14 -0.74 -10.48
N ILE A 59 0.09 -1.15 -10.18
CA ILE A 59 1.25 -0.26 -10.18
C ILE A 59 1.55 0.24 -11.60
N GLN A 60 1.50 -0.65 -12.59
CA GLN A 60 1.68 -0.28 -14.00
C GLN A 60 0.61 0.73 -14.44
N ARG A 61 -0.68 0.50 -14.14
CA ARG A 61 -1.78 1.42 -14.45
C ARG A 61 -1.57 2.81 -13.85
N SER A 62 -1.13 2.87 -12.59
CA SER A 62 -0.88 4.14 -11.93
C SER A 62 0.28 4.92 -12.58
N ARG A 63 1.37 4.22 -12.94
CA ARG A 63 2.55 4.83 -13.55
C ARG A 63 2.34 5.33 -14.98
N VAL A 64 1.36 4.81 -15.71
CA VAL A 64 0.96 5.34 -17.03
C VAL A 64 -0.07 6.47 -16.96
N GLY A 65 -0.38 6.95 -15.75
CA GLY A 65 -1.31 8.07 -15.54
C GLY A 65 -2.78 7.71 -15.76
N LEU A 66 -3.12 6.42 -15.69
CA LEU A 66 -4.50 5.92 -15.80
C LEU A 66 -5.19 5.80 -14.42
N SER A 67 -4.49 6.13 -13.33
CA SER A 67 -5.07 6.21 -11.98
C SER A 67 -5.34 7.66 -11.57
N ASP A 68 -6.20 7.83 -10.56
CA ASP A 68 -6.42 9.12 -9.91
C ASP A 68 -5.11 9.63 -9.27
N PRO A 69 -4.63 10.84 -9.63
CA PRO A 69 -3.40 11.40 -9.08
C PRO A 69 -3.48 11.82 -7.61
N CYS A 70 -4.68 11.92 -7.03
CA CYS A 70 -4.91 12.21 -5.63
C CYS A 70 -4.92 10.96 -4.74
N ARG A 71 -4.98 9.77 -5.34
CA ARG A 71 -5.04 8.49 -4.62
C ARG A 71 -3.67 7.83 -4.51
N PRO A 72 -3.49 6.89 -3.56
CA PRO A 72 -2.32 6.02 -3.55
C PRO A 72 -2.12 5.30 -4.88
N ILE A 73 -0.86 4.96 -5.19
CA ILE A 73 -0.48 4.22 -6.42
C ILE A 73 -1.34 2.96 -6.55
N ALA A 74 -1.47 2.25 -5.44
CA ALA A 74 -2.37 1.13 -5.30
C ALA A 74 -2.64 0.85 -3.82
N SER A 75 -3.81 0.29 -3.56
CA SER A 75 -4.26 -0.12 -2.24
C SER A 75 -4.69 -1.59 -2.30
N PHE A 76 -4.14 -2.41 -1.40
CA PHE A 76 -4.39 -3.85 -1.37
C PHE A 76 -4.77 -4.32 0.02
N MET A 77 -5.67 -5.30 0.06
CA MET A 77 -5.96 -6.09 1.26
C MET A 77 -5.59 -7.54 1.00
N PHE A 78 -4.53 -8.02 1.64
CA PHE A 78 -4.10 -9.41 1.58
C PHE A 78 -4.74 -10.20 2.71
N MET A 79 -5.55 -11.20 2.34
CA MET A 79 -6.27 -12.07 3.26
C MET A 79 -5.71 -13.49 3.19
N GLY A 80 -5.57 -14.14 4.34
CA GLY A 80 -5.20 -15.56 4.41
C GLY A 80 -4.42 -15.93 5.67
N PRO A 81 -3.96 -17.18 5.83
CA PRO A 81 -3.20 -17.59 7.01
C PRO A 81 -1.83 -16.91 7.09
N THR A 82 -1.21 -16.95 8.27
CA THR A 82 0.18 -16.53 8.43
C THR A 82 1.11 -17.47 7.67
N GLY A 83 2.28 -16.96 7.26
CA GLY A 83 3.29 -17.79 6.58
C GLY A 83 3.09 -18.02 5.07
N VAL A 84 1.96 -17.63 4.48
CA VAL A 84 1.70 -17.81 3.02
C VAL A 84 2.38 -16.80 2.11
N GLY A 85 3.12 -15.84 2.66
CA GLY A 85 3.88 -14.86 1.88
C GLY A 85 3.27 -13.46 1.73
N LYS A 86 2.18 -13.13 2.45
CA LYS A 86 1.56 -11.78 2.40
C LYS A 86 2.56 -10.65 2.65
N THR A 87 3.34 -10.75 3.73
CA THR A 87 4.38 -9.77 4.07
C THR A 87 5.61 -9.88 3.17
N GLU A 88 5.91 -11.08 2.68
CA GLU A 88 7.04 -11.30 1.78
C GLU A 88 6.82 -10.60 0.43
N LEU A 89 5.59 -10.63 -0.10
CA LEU A 89 5.23 -9.89 -1.30
C LEU A 89 5.44 -8.38 -1.15
N ALA A 90 5.09 -7.82 0.01
CA ALA A 90 5.34 -6.40 0.31
C ALA A 90 6.84 -6.07 0.37
N LYS A 91 7.65 -6.95 0.97
CA LYS A 91 9.11 -6.79 1.04
C LYS A 91 9.76 -6.93 -0.33
N ALA A 92 9.34 -7.91 -1.12
CA ALA A 92 9.82 -8.12 -2.49
C ALA A 92 9.53 -6.90 -3.36
N LEU A 93 8.33 -6.33 -3.24
CA LEU A 93 7.96 -5.09 -3.92
C LEU A 93 8.85 -3.93 -3.49
N ALA A 94 9.04 -3.73 -2.18
CA ALA A 94 9.87 -2.64 -1.68
C ALA A 94 11.32 -2.76 -2.18
N SER A 95 11.89 -3.95 -2.05
CA SER A 95 13.23 -4.28 -2.53
C SER A 95 13.41 -4.01 -4.02
N TYR A 96 12.43 -4.37 -4.85
CA TYR A 96 12.54 -4.20 -6.30
C TYR A 96 12.31 -2.75 -6.76
N MET A 97 11.24 -2.12 -6.25
CA MET A 97 10.84 -0.77 -6.65
C MET A 97 11.78 0.29 -6.08
N PHE A 98 12.17 0.17 -4.81
CA PHE A 98 12.94 1.18 -4.09
C PHE A 98 14.39 0.78 -3.84
N ASN A 99 14.84 -0.39 -4.33
CA ASN A 99 16.18 -0.95 -4.09
C ASN A 99 16.50 -1.16 -2.60
N THR A 100 15.51 -1.16 -1.72
CA THR A 100 15.66 -1.39 -0.28
C THR A 100 14.37 -1.91 0.33
N GLU A 101 14.48 -2.83 1.29
CA GLU A 101 13.32 -3.24 2.10
C GLU A 101 12.97 -2.22 3.18
N GLU A 102 13.88 -1.30 3.52
CA GLU A 102 13.67 -0.28 4.57
C GLU A 102 12.63 0.77 4.16
N ALA A 103 12.31 0.87 2.86
CA ALA A 103 11.19 1.66 2.37
C ALA A 103 9.82 1.10 2.82
N LEU A 104 9.77 -0.15 3.30
CA LEU A 104 8.56 -0.74 3.84
C LEU A 104 8.30 -0.21 5.26
N VAL A 105 7.35 0.72 5.37
CA VAL A 105 6.81 1.15 6.65
C VAL A 105 5.79 0.12 7.13
N ARG A 106 6.09 -0.57 8.23
CA ARG A 106 5.19 -1.58 8.83
C ARG A 106 4.47 -0.97 10.03
N ILE A 107 3.14 -1.05 10.01
CA ILE A 107 2.29 -0.65 11.13
C ILE A 107 1.54 -1.89 11.62
N ASP A 108 1.75 -2.29 12.88
CA ASP A 108 1.08 -3.45 13.46
C ASP A 108 -0.27 -3.05 14.05
N MET A 109 -1.36 -3.31 13.32
CA MET A 109 -2.72 -2.97 13.76
C MET A 109 -3.13 -3.63 15.08
N SER A 110 -2.49 -4.73 15.48
CA SER A 110 -2.77 -5.39 16.77
C SER A 110 -2.46 -4.46 17.95
N GLU A 111 -1.47 -3.57 17.79
CA GLU A 111 -1.11 -2.56 18.80
C GLU A 111 -2.08 -1.38 18.84
N TYR A 112 -2.89 -1.21 17.80
CA TYR A 112 -3.85 -0.10 17.64
C TYR A 112 -5.31 -0.52 17.86
N MET A 113 -5.58 -1.76 18.26
CA MET A 113 -6.94 -2.27 18.51
C MET A 113 -7.63 -1.61 19.71
N GLU A 114 -6.87 -1.06 20.66
CA GLU A 114 -7.44 -0.33 21.78
C GLU A 114 -7.86 1.09 21.36
N LYS A 115 -9.05 1.53 21.80
CA LYS A 115 -9.61 2.87 21.48
C LYS A 115 -8.69 4.05 21.82
N HIS A 116 -7.64 3.84 22.63
CA HIS A 116 -6.68 4.86 23.05
C HIS A 116 -5.31 4.77 22.33
N SER A 117 -5.11 3.78 21.45
CA SER A 117 -3.85 3.59 20.72
C SER A 117 -3.85 4.27 19.34
N VAL A 118 -5.02 4.43 18.71
CA VAL A 118 -5.18 5.19 17.44
C VAL A 118 -4.65 6.63 17.57
N SER A 119 -4.73 7.18 18.78
CA SER A 119 -4.14 8.46 19.14
C SER A 119 -2.61 8.52 19.07
N ARG A 120 -1.88 7.40 18.93
CA ARG A 120 -0.44 7.44 18.63
C ARG A 120 -0.15 7.57 17.13
N LEU A 121 -1.09 7.14 16.29
CA LEU A 121 -1.00 7.26 14.84
C LEU A 121 -1.40 8.66 14.36
N VAL A 122 -2.32 9.32 15.10
CA VAL A 122 -2.94 10.61 14.70
C VAL A 122 -2.80 11.73 15.76
N GLY A 123 -2.62 11.38 17.03
CA GLY A 123 -2.57 12.31 18.19
C GLY A 123 -3.68 12.07 19.25
N ALA A 124 -3.41 12.26 20.56
CA ALA A 124 -4.38 12.09 21.66
C ALA A 124 -5.50 13.17 21.72
N PRO A 125 -6.68 12.92 22.33
CA PRO A 125 -7.77 13.92 22.49
C PRO A 125 -7.61 14.82 23.74
N PRO A 126 -8.28 16.01 23.79
CA PRO A 126 -8.06 16.99 24.87
C PRO A 126 -8.42 16.44 26.25
N GLY A 127 -7.51 16.55 27.23
CA GLY A 127 -7.70 16.13 28.62
C GLY A 127 -7.07 14.79 29.05
N PHE A 128 -6.32 14.09 28.20
CA PHE A 128 -5.66 12.81 28.53
C PHE A 128 -4.12 12.91 28.61
N VAL A 129 -3.47 12.06 29.40
CA VAL A 129 -2.00 11.99 29.52
C VAL A 129 -1.41 11.68 28.12
N GLY A 130 -0.57 12.58 27.59
CA GLY A 130 -0.09 12.58 26.19
C GLY A 130 -0.54 13.81 25.37
N TYR A 131 -1.36 14.69 25.94
CA TYR A 131 -1.82 15.97 25.37
C TYR A 131 -0.69 16.88 24.86
N GLU A 132 0.39 17.05 25.65
CA GLU A 132 1.48 17.97 25.29
C GLU A 132 2.48 17.39 24.28
N GLU A 133 2.36 16.10 23.93
CA GLU A 133 3.22 15.42 22.93
C GLU A 133 2.58 15.27 21.54
N GLY A 134 1.45 15.94 21.27
CA GLY A 134 0.93 16.09 19.90
C GLY A 134 -0.37 15.34 19.61
N GLY A 135 -1.46 15.83 20.22
CA GLY A 135 -2.84 15.60 19.80
C GLY A 135 -3.58 16.92 20.02
N HIS A 136 -4.40 17.47 19.12
CA HIS A 136 -5.87 17.42 19.15
C HIS A 136 -6.58 17.77 17.84
N ALA A 137 -7.83 17.27 17.76
CA ALA A 137 -8.87 17.44 16.74
C ALA A 137 -8.62 16.66 15.43
N VAL A 138 -9.14 15.43 15.42
CA VAL A 138 -9.34 14.65 14.21
C VAL A 138 -10.63 15.17 13.55
N ASP A 139 -10.49 15.99 12.51
CA ASP A 139 -11.57 16.12 11.53
C ASP A 139 -11.71 14.76 10.82
N ARG A 140 -12.87 14.48 10.22
CA ARG A 140 -13.31 13.13 9.78
C ARG A 140 -12.40 12.38 8.79
N ASP A 141 -11.25 12.94 8.41
CA ASP A 141 -10.33 12.51 7.35
C ASP A 141 -9.16 11.64 7.82
N SER A 142 -9.17 11.11 9.06
CA SER A 142 -8.09 10.25 9.58
C SER A 142 -8.47 8.77 9.76
N SER A 143 -9.62 8.31 9.23
CA SER A 143 -9.89 6.87 9.20
C SER A 143 -9.02 6.18 8.14
N PRO A 144 -8.67 4.89 8.31
CA PRO A 144 -7.99 4.11 7.29
C PRO A 144 -8.70 4.17 5.93
N GLU A 145 -10.04 4.19 5.92
CA GLU A 145 -10.81 4.33 4.67
C GLU A 145 -10.54 5.67 3.99
N ALA A 146 -10.48 6.77 4.75
CA ALA A 146 -10.17 8.09 4.20
C ALA A 146 -8.75 8.15 3.59
N ILE A 147 -7.78 7.43 4.15
CA ILE A 147 -6.42 7.32 3.55
C ILE A 147 -6.49 6.64 2.19
N LEU A 148 -7.30 5.58 2.08
CA LEU A 148 -7.45 4.81 0.85
C LEU A 148 -8.17 5.61 -0.24
N ASP A 149 -9.11 6.48 0.13
CA ASP A 149 -9.92 7.27 -0.81
C ASP A 149 -9.32 8.62 -1.18
N ASP A 150 -8.81 9.39 -0.21
CA ASP A 150 -8.30 10.75 -0.43
C ASP A 150 -6.77 10.83 -0.51
N GLY A 151 -6.09 9.73 -0.20
CA GLY A 151 -4.63 9.64 -0.29
C GLY A 151 -3.91 10.64 0.60
N ARG A 152 -4.56 11.16 1.65
CA ARG A 152 -4.01 12.17 2.55
C ARG A 152 -4.44 11.91 3.98
N VAL A 153 -3.56 12.25 4.92
CA VAL A 153 -3.88 12.29 6.35
C VAL A 153 -3.36 13.60 6.90
N THR A 154 -4.21 14.33 7.61
CA THR A 154 -3.82 15.51 8.36
C THR A 154 -3.74 15.15 9.83
N ASP A 155 -2.58 15.41 10.44
CA ASP A 155 -2.41 15.21 11.86
C ASP A 155 -3.02 16.35 12.69
N SER A 156 -2.98 16.17 13.99
CA SER A 156 -3.55 17.12 14.94
C SER A 156 -2.85 18.48 15.02
N GLN A 157 -1.70 18.65 14.37
CA GLN A 157 -0.98 19.91 14.24
C GLN A 157 -1.27 20.61 12.90
N GLY A 158 -2.18 20.05 12.10
CA GLY A 158 -2.51 20.52 10.76
C GLY A 158 -1.48 20.15 9.70
N ARG A 159 -0.51 19.27 10.02
CA ARG A 159 0.47 18.80 9.04
C ARG A 159 -0.18 17.72 8.20
N THR A 160 -0.16 17.89 6.88
CA THR A 160 -0.76 16.95 5.94
C THR A 160 0.31 16.08 5.29
N VAL A 161 0.14 14.76 5.41
CA VAL A 161 0.94 13.75 4.73
C VAL A 161 0.19 13.29 3.49
N SER A 162 0.89 13.19 2.36
CA SER A 162 0.35 12.68 1.09
C SER A 162 0.81 11.26 0.84
N PHE A 163 -0.13 10.40 0.46
CA PHE A 163 0.05 8.99 0.11
C PHE A 163 -0.03 8.74 -1.40
N THR A 164 -0.10 9.80 -2.22
CA THR A 164 -0.19 9.73 -3.69
C THR A 164 0.94 8.95 -4.38
N ASN A 165 2.12 8.83 -3.74
CA ASN A 165 3.23 8.01 -4.22
C ASN A 165 3.52 6.82 -3.29
N THR A 166 2.47 6.25 -2.71
CA THR A 166 2.55 5.12 -1.78
C THR A 166 1.76 3.93 -2.31
N VAL A 167 2.26 2.71 -2.03
CA VAL A 167 1.48 1.48 -2.15
C VAL A 167 1.05 1.09 -0.74
N ILE A 168 -0.26 1.02 -0.50
CA ILE A 168 -0.82 0.66 0.80
C ILE A 168 -1.15 -0.83 0.76
N ILE A 169 -0.56 -1.61 1.67
CA ILE A 169 -0.82 -3.04 1.80
C ILE A 169 -1.31 -3.31 3.21
N MET A 170 -2.59 -3.66 3.31
CA MET A 170 -3.21 -4.15 4.53
C MET A 170 -3.12 -5.68 4.53
N THR A 171 -2.85 -6.27 5.70
CA THR A 171 -2.82 -7.73 5.84
C THR A 171 -3.79 -8.16 6.92
N SER A 172 -4.64 -9.13 6.60
CA SER A 172 -5.58 -9.74 7.53
C SER A 172 -5.42 -11.25 7.56
N ASN A 173 -5.60 -11.82 8.75
CA ASN A 173 -5.74 -13.26 8.92
C ASN A 173 -7.23 -13.71 8.86
N VAL A 174 -8.15 -12.78 8.60
CA VAL A 174 -9.55 -13.10 8.32
C VAL A 174 -9.62 -14.04 7.12
N GLY A 175 -10.51 -15.03 7.20
CA GLY A 175 -10.70 -16.02 6.14
C GLY A 175 -9.72 -17.19 6.18
N SER A 176 -8.72 -17.18 7.07
CA SER A 176 -7.77 -18.29 7.23
C SER A 176 -8.45 -19.62 7.51
N GLN A 177 -9.52 -19.62 8.32
CA GLN A 177 -10.26 -20.85 8.63
C GLN A 177 -10.97 -21.43 7.40
N TYR A 178 -11.41 -20.58 6.46
CA TYR A 178 -12.03 -21.06 5.23
C TYR A 178 -10.99 -21.62 4.25
N ILE A 179 -9.80 -21.02 4.22
CA ILE A 179 -8.67 -21.49 3.41
C ILE A 179 -8.16 -22.85 3.92
N LEU A 180 -8.05 -23.00 5.25
CA LEU A 180 -7.50 -24.22 5.87
C LEU A 180 -8.50 -25.38 5.95
N ASN A 181 -9.81 -25.12 5.96
CA ASN A 181 -10.86 -26.15 6.09
C ASN A 181 -11.54 -26.49 4.75
N THR A 182 -10.84 -26.32 3.62
CA THR A 182 -11.40 -26.72 2.33
C THR A 182 -11.16 -28.21 2.11
N ASP A 183 -12.18 -28.94 1.64
CA ASP A 183 -12.03 -30.35 1.29
C ASP A 183 -10.98 -30.49 0.18
N ASP A 184 -9.89 -31.20 0.48
CA ASP A 184 -8.79 -31.48 -0.46
C ASP A 184 -9.26 -32.26 -1.72
N ASP A 185 -10.45 -32.87 -1.66
CA ASP A 185 -11.06 -33.63 -2.75
C ASP A 185 -11.76 -32.76 -3.81
N LEU A 186 -11.92 -31.46 -3.57
CA LEU A 186 -12.51 -30.54 -4.55
C LEU A 186 -11.49 -30.17 -5.65
N PRO A 187 -11.93 -30.03 -6.92
CA PRO A 187 -11.09 -29.42 -7.94
C PRO A 187 -10.61 -28.04 -7.50
N LYS A 188 -9.33 -27.73 -7.77
CA LYS A 188 -8.67 -26.49 -7.29
C LYS A 188 -9.42 -25.22 -7.65
N GLU A 189 -10.02 -25.15 -8.85
CA GLU A 189 -10.81 -23.98 -9.26
C GLU A 189 -12.08 -23.81 -8.41
N VAL A 190 -12.76 -24.90 -8.08
CA VAL A 190 -14.00 -24.89 -7.29
C VAL A 190 -13.70 -24.55 -5.82
N ALA A 191 -12.60 -25.11 -5.29
CA ALA A 191 -12.07 -24.77 -3.97
C ALA A 191 -11.76 -23.27 -3.88
N TYR A 192 -11.03 -22.72 -4.86
CA TYR A 192 -10.65 -21.31 -4.90
C TYR A 192 -11.87 -20.38 -4.92
N GLU A 193 -12.84 -20.62 -5.80
CA GLU A 193 -14.05 -19.77 -5.89
C GLU A 193 -14.90 -19.85 -4.60
N THR A 194 -14.97 -21.02 -3.98
CA THR A 194 -15.69 -21.22 -2.71
C THR A 194 -15.03 -20.45 -1.57
N ILE A 195 -13.70 -20.53 -1.46
CA ILE A 195 -12.90 -19.77 -0.49
C ILE A 195 -13.08 -18.27 -0.73
N LYS A 196 -12.86 -17.83 -1.97
CA LYS A 196 -12.94 -16.41 -2.36
C LYS A 196 -14.28 -15.82 -1.97
N ARG A 197 -15.39 -16.50 -2.28
CA ARG A 197 -16.73 -16.04 -1.89
C ARG A 197 -16.88 -15.87 -0.38
N ARG A 198 -16.50 -16.87 0.41
CA ARG A 198 -16.61 -16.82 1.89
C ARG A 198 -15.74 -15.71 2.50
N VAL A 199 -14.56 -15.48 1.93
CA VAL A 199 -13.65 -14.42 2.36
C VAL A 199 -14.23 -13.04 2.05
N MET A 200 -14.80 -12.84 0.87
CA MET A 200 -15.45 -11.58 0.48
C MET A 200 -16.71 -11.31 1.32
N ASP A 201 -17.52 -12.33 1.60
CA ASP A 201 -18.70 -12.21 2.47
C ASP A 201 -18.29 -11.81 3.90
N ALA A 202 -17.18 -12.37 4.40
CA ALA A 202 -16.62 -11.98 5.69
C ALA A 202 -16.12 -10.53 5.67
N ASP A 203 -15.41 -10.10 4.63
CA ASP A 203 -14.90 -8.72 4.50
C ASP A 203 -16.03 -7.67 4.50
N GLN A 204 -17.11 -7.92 3.75
CA GLN A 204 -18.30 -7.06 3.74
C GLN A 204 -18.96 -6.96 5.12
N SER A 205 -18.94 -8.04 5.91
CA SER A 205 -19.47 -8.03 7.28
C SER A 205 -18.62 -7.20 8.26
N PHE A 206 -17.35 -6.93 7.93
CA PHE A 206 -16.44 -6.07 8.71
C PHE A 206 -16.49 -4.60 8.28
N GLY A 207 -17.24 -4.25 7.22
CA GLY A 207 -17.43 -2.87 6.78
C GLY A 207 -16.23 -2.24 6.07
N LEU A 208 -15.29 -3.05 5.58
CA LEU A 208 -14.04 -2.58 4.93
C LEU A 208 -14.15 -2.47 3.40
N SER A 209 -15.24 -2.95 2.81
CA SER A 209 -15.56 -2.77 1.40
C SER A 209 -17.01 -2.27 1.24
N SER A 210 -17.16 -0.97 1.02
CA SER A 210 -18.40 -0.33 0.54
C SER A 210 -18.30 -0.05 -0.96
#